data_AF-A0A9D7H501-F1
#
_entry.id   AF-A0A9D7H501-F1
#
_cell.length_a   1.000
_cell.length_b   1.000
_cell.length_c   1.000
_cell.angle_alpha   90.00
_cell.angle_beta   90.00
_cell.angle_gamma   90.00
#
_symmetry.space_group_name_H-M   'P 1'
#
loop_
_entity.id
_entity.type
_entity.pdbx_description
1 polymer ?
#
loop_
_entity_poly.entity_id
_entity_poly.type
_entity_poly.pdbx_seq_one_letter_code
_entity_poly.pdbx_strand_id
1 'polypeptide(L)'
;MRMRKVFVTLLALGTFAVAAVASAEHEDKVDVVAGKGEIVATAKGNWHINEKYPWKATVGAVVIKGEDKVKLTPTNAKILGVPAGEAEVSVGICSTKDGQCIFTKRKVTVGG
;
A
#
# COMPACT_ATOMS: atom_id res chain seq x y z
N MET A 1 -43.62 -35.87 16.41
CA MET A 1 -42.55 -35.50 17.37
C MET A 1 -42.00 -34.13 16.97
N ARG A 2 -42.02 -33.17 17.91
CA ARG A 2 -41.37 -31.85 17.77
C ARG A 2 -39.86 -32.05 17.88
N MET A 3 -39.09 -31.72 16.84
CA MET A 3 -37.63 -31.68 16.93
C MET A 3 -37.13 -30.26 16.64
N ARG A 4 -36.19 -29.85 17.50
CA ARG A 4 -35.83 -28.47 17.80
C ARG A 4 -35.00 -27.84 16.68
N LYS A 5 -35.30 -26.56 16.42
CA LYS A 5 -34.49 -25.63 15.63
C LYS A 5 -33.07 -25.57 16.20
N VAL A 6 -32.07 -25.76 15.35
CA VAL A 6 -30.69 -25.31 15.62
C VAL A 6 -30.32 -24.36 14.49
N PHE A 7 -30.39 -23.06 14.78
CA PHE A 7 -29.80 -22.03 13.95
C PHE A 7 -28.30 -22.02 14.26
N VAL A 8 -27.47 -22.53 13.34
CA VAL A 8 -26.03 -22.28 13.36
C VAL A 8 -25.77 -21.17 12.35
N THR A 9 -25.68 -19.95 12.85
CA THR A 9 -25.21 -18.79 12.09
C THR A 9 -23.71 -18.92 11.93
N LEU A 10 -23.26 -19.45 10.79
CA LEU A 10 -21.83 -19.49 10.44
C LEU A 10 -21.43 -18.08 9.98
N LEU A 11 -20.85 -17.29 10.88
CA LEU A 11 -20.09 -16.08 10.53
C LEU A 11 -18.88 -16.53 9.69
N ALA A 12 -19.01 -16.48 8.37
CA ALA A 12 -17.86 -16.54 7.49
C ALA A 12 -17.16 -15.18 7.55
N LEU A 13 -16.12 -15.12 8.39
CA LEU A 13 -15.15 -14.03 8.46
C LEU A 13 -14.65 -13.70 7.05
N GLY A 14 -14.70 -12.41 6.73
CA GLY A 14 -14.37 -11.87 5.43
C GLY A 14 -12.97 -12.27 4.96
N THR A 15 -12.90 -12.91 3.82
CA THR A 15 -11.70 -13.02 2.99
C THR A 15 -11.89 -12.10 1.80
N PHE A 16 -11.55 -10.82 1.97
CA PHE A 16 -11.22 -10.00 0.81
C PHE A 16 -9.82 -10.41 0.38
N ALA A 17 -9.75 -11.36 -0.56
CA ALA A 17 -8.55 -11.64 -1.32
C ALA A 17 -8.21 -10.39 -2.13
N VAL A 18 -7.29 -9.58 -1.62
CA VAL A 18 -6.73 -8.44 -2.33
C VAL A 18 -5.82 -9.01 -3.42
N ALA A 19 -6.37 -9.21 -4.62
CA ALA A 19 -5.57 -9.49 -5.80
C ALA A 19 -4.85 -8.19 -6.20
N ALA A 20 -3.69 -7.94 -5.59
CA ALA A 20 -2.78 -6.91 -6.04
C ALA A 20 -2.17 -7.37 -7.37
N VAL A 21 -2.64 -6.82 -8.49
CA VAL A 21 -1.94 -6.88 -9.77
C VAL A 21 -0.84 -5.81 -9.76
N ALA A 22 0.21 -6.06 -8.99
CA ALA A 22 1.39 -5.21 -9.00
C ALA A 22 2.30 -5.61 -10.17
N SER A 23 2.81 -4.61 -10.88
CA SER A 23 3.77 -4.75 -11.97
C SER A 23 5.04 -5.42 -11.44
N ALA A 24 5.35 -6.61 -11.94
CA ALA A 24 6.33 -7.55 -11.37
C ALA A 24 7.79 -7.06 -11.23
N GLU A 25 8.12 -5.88 -11.75
CA GLU A 25 9.53 -5.50 -11.98
C GLU A 25 10.32 -5.15 -10.70
N HIS A 26 9.65 -4.87 -9.56
CA HIS A 26 10.32 -4.51 -8.30
C HIS A 26 9.64 -5.02 -7.01
N GLU A 27 8.74 -6.01 -7.09
CA GLU A 27 7.97 -6.49 -5.91
C GLU A 27 8.85 -7.10 -4.81
N ASP A 28 10.03 -7.57 -5.22
CA ASP A 28 11.08 -8.12 -4.37
C ASP A 28 11.77 -7.05 -3.51
N LYS A 29 11.72 -5.77 -3.92
CA LYS A 29 12.47 -4.66 -3.29
C LYS A 29 11.60 -3.77 -2.41
N VAL A 30 10.31 -3.66 -2.72
CA VAL A 30 9.36 -2.83 -1.97
C VAL A 30 7.98 -3.45 -2.03
N ASP A 31 7.36 -3.60 -0.86
CA ASP A 31 5.94 -3.91 -0.76
C ASP A 31 5.13 -2.63 -0.78
N VAL A 32 3.96 -2.63 -1.43
CA VAL A 32 3.03 -1.50 -1.36
C VAL A 32 1.63 -2.04 -1.08
N VAL A 33 1.13 -1.73 0.10
CA VAL A 33 -0.17 -2.18 0.57
C VAL A 33 -1.08 -0.99 0.82
N ALA A 34 -2.36 -1.16 0.54
CA ALA A 34 -3.38 -0.16 0.80
C ALA A 34 -4.32 -0.65 1.91
N GLY A 35 -4.59 0.24 2.86
CA GLY A 35 -5.58 0.07 3.92
C GLY A 35 -6.67 1.14 3.82
N LYS A 36 -7.60 1.15 4.78
CA LYS A 36 -8.66 2.17 4.81
C LYS A 36 -8.06 3.55 5.06
N GLY A 37 -8.10 4.41 4.04
CA GLY A 37 -7.63 5.80 4.16
C GLY A 37 -6.11 5.98 4.07
N GLU A 38 -5.34 4.91 3.81
CA GLU A 38 -3.88 4.97 3.83
C GLU A 38 -3.22 3.99 2.88
N ILE A 39 -1.98 4.32 2.50
CA ILE A 39 -1.09 3.46 1.73
C ILE A 39 0.25 3.39 2.47
N VAL A 40 0.82 2.20 2.56
CA VAL A 40 2.14 1.95 3.16
C VAL A 40 3.01 1.27 2.13
N ALA A 41 4.17 1.86 1.86
CA ALA A 41 5.25 1.23 1.12
C ALA A 41 6.38 0.83 2.09
N THR A 42 6.81 -0.43 2.03
CA THR A 42 7.86 -0.97 2.93
C THR A 42 9.02 -1.47 2.08
N ALA A 43 10.19 -0.85 2.24
CA ALA A 43 11.42 -1.30 1.59
C ALA A 43 11.88 -2.63 2.20
N LYS A 44 12.36 -3.55 1.35
CA LYS A 44 12.79 -4.90 1.73
C LYS A 44 14.30 -5.07 1.60
N GLY A 45 14.87 -5.98 2.38
CA GLY A 45 16.28 -6.39 2.25
C GLY A 45 17.25 -5.22 2.41
N ASN A 46 18.12 -5.01 1.42
CA ASN A 46 19.15 -3.96 1.44
C ASN A 46 18.67 -2.64 0.82
N TRP A 47 17.37 -2.39 0.79
CA TRP A 47 16.78 -1.16 0.26
C TRP A 47 16.25 -0.28 1.39
N HIS A 48 16.31 1.03 1.21
CA HIS A 48 15.72 2.02 2.11
C HIS A 48 14.89 3.04 1.31
N ILE A 49 13.98 3.72 2.00
CA ILE A 49 13.13 4.77 1.45
C ILE A 49 13.99 5.99 1.09
N ASN A 50 13.82 6.51 -0.13
CA ASN A 50 14.42 7.77 -0.51
C ASN A 50 13.59 8.93 0.05
N GLU A 51 14.06 9.55 1.13
CA GLU A 51 13.37 10.66 1.81
C GLU A 51 13.29 11.94 0.96
N LYS A 52 14.17 12.08 -0.04
CA LYS A 52 14.21 13.25 -0.94
C LYS A 52 13.31 13.07 -2.16
N TYR A 53 12.79 11.87 -2.39
CA TYR A 53 11.91 11.60 -3.52
C TYR A 53 10.51 12.19 -3.27
N PRO A 54 9.84 12.81 -4.26
CA PRO A 54 8.51 13.38 -4.09
C PRO A 54 7.42 12.30 -4.03
N TRP A 55 7.35 11.61 -2.89
CA TRP A 55 6.32 10.61 -2.59
C TRP A 55 4.92 11.20 -2.67
N LYS A 56 4.03 10.50 -3.37
CA LYS A 56 2.64 10.91 -3.56
C LYS A 56 1.75 9.73 -3.94
N ALA A 57 0.45 9.86 -3.66
CA ALA A 57 -0.60 8.99 -4.20
C ALA A 57 -1.56 9.81 -5.05
N THR A 58 -2.10 9.23 -6.11
CA THR A 58 -3.11 9.86 -6.97
C THR A 58 -4.31 8.93 -7.11
N VAL A 59 -5.51 9.43 -6.79
CA VAL A 59 -6.79 8.71 -6.95
C VAL A 59 -7.71 9.58 -7.80
N GLY A 60 -7.93 9.19 -9.06
CA GLY A 60 -8.61 10.04 -10.04
C GLY A 60 -7.90 11.40 -10.19
N ALA A 61 -8.61 12.50 -9.90
CA ALA A 61 -8.06 13.86 -9.93
C ALA A 61 -7.41 14.31 -8.61
N VAL A 62 -7.53 13.52 -7.53
CA VAL A 62 -7.01 13.87 -6.21
C VAL A 62 -5.55 13.46 -6.10
N VAL A 63 -4.68 14.41 -5.73
CA VAL A 63 -3.26 14.16 -5.47
C VAL A 63 -2.96 14.37 -3.98
N ILE A 64 -2.50 13.31 -3.32
CA ILE A 64 -2.09 13.32 -1.92
C ILE A 64 -0.56 13.41 -1.86
N LYS A 65 -0.06 14.50 -1.27
CA LYS A 65 1.37 14.81 -1.10
C LYS A 65 1.54 15.77 0.07
N GLY A 66 2.79 16.03 0.48
CA GLY A 66 3.12 16.97 1.55
C GLY A 66 3.43 16.27 2.87
N GLU A 67 4.20 16.93 3.73
CA GLU A 67 4.76 16.35 4.97
C GLU A 67 3.68 16.01 6.02
N ASP A 68 2.49 16.62 5.95
CA ASP A 68 1.37 16.31 6.81
C ASP A 68 0.71 14.98 6.42
N LYS A 69 0.71 14.65 5.11
CA LYS A 69 0.13 13.41 4.56
C LYS A 69 1.14 12.29 4.39
N VAL A 70 2.39 12.63 4.12
CA VAL A 70 3.45 11.68 3.80
C VAL A 70 4.42 11.60 4.98
N LYS A 71 4.45 10.44 5.62
CA LYS A 71 5.36 10.13 6.74
C LYS A 71 6.38 9.12 6.27
N LEU A 72 7.64 9.51 6.29
CA LEU A 72 8.76 8.69 5.85
C LEU A 72 9.59 8.26 7.06
N THR A 73 10.05 7.02 7.01
CA THR A 73 11.12 6.48 7.84
C THR A 73 12.11 5.79 6.90
N PRO A 74 13.30 5.40 7.36
CA PRO A 74 14.26 4.71 6.50
C PRO A 74 13.71 3.45 5.82
N THR A 75 12.70 2.79 6.40
CA THR A 75 12.13 1.54 5.87
C THR A 75 10.70 1.66 5.36
N ASN A 76 9.96 2.71 5.74
CA ASN A 76 8.55 2.84 5.40
C ASN A 76 8.20 4.23 4.87
N ALA A 77 7.36 4.28 3.85
CA ALA A 77 6.67 5.48 3.41
C ALA A 77 5.18 5.29 3.59
N LYS A 78 4.55 6.12 4.42
CA LYS A 78 3.13 6.08 4.71
C LYS A 78 2.45 7.32 4.14
N ILE A 79 1.40 7.12 3.37
CA ILE A 79 0.56 8.19 2.81
C ILE A 79 -0.82 8.10 3.45
N LEU A 80 -1.25 9.17 4.11
CA LEU A 80 -2.50 9.26 4.88
C LEU A 80 -3.56 10.07 4.14
N GLY A 81 -4.83 9.81 4.45
CA GLY A 81 -5.97 10.53 3.89
C GLY A 81 -6.22 10.19 2.43
N VAL A 82 -5.89 8.97 2.01
CA VAL A 82 -6.09 8.51 0.64
C VAL A 82 -7.55 8.09 0.47
N PRO A 83 -8.31 8.68 -0.48
CA PRO A 83 -9.68 8.26 -0.75
C PRO A 83 -9.76 6.81 -1.23
N ALA A 84 -10.92 6.17 -1.04
CA ALA A 84 -11.19 4.85 -1.60
C ALA A 84 -11.15 4.88 -3.14
N GLY A 85 -10.64 3.81 -3.75
CA GLY A 85 -10.51 3.68 -5.20
C GLY A 85 -9.14 3.19 -5.64
N GLU A 86 -8.92 3.18 -6.96
CA GLU A 86 -7.59 2.86 -7.52
C GLU A 86 -6.64 4.04 -7.32
N ALA A 87 -5.55 3.77 -6.60
CA ALA A 87 -4.50 4.72 -6.33
C ALA A 87 -3.23 4.37 -7.11
N GLU A 88 -2.63 5.38 -7.75
CA GLU A 88 -1.27 5.30 -8.27
C GLU A 88 -0.29 5.96 -7.28
N VAL A 89 0.70 5.20 -6.82
CA VAL A 89 1.66 5.60 -5.78
C VAL A 89 3.02 5.78 -6.43
N SER A 90 3.63 6.94 -6.27
CA SER A 90 5.02 7.18 -6.67
C SER A 90 5.95 6.71 -5.56
N VAL A 91 6.81 5.75 -5.87
CA VAL A 91 7.70 5.04 -4.94
C VAL A 91 9.15 5.33 -5.28
N GLY A 92 9.95 5.70 -4.28
CA GLY A 92 11.38 5.93 -4.45
C GLY A 92 12.20 5.19 -3.39
N ILE A 93 12.99 4.21 -3.80
CA ILE A 93 13.86 3.42 -2.91
C ILE A 93 15.30 3.49 -3.38
N CYS A 94 16.25 3.39 -2.45
CA CYS A 94 17.68 3.33 -2.78
C CYS A 94 18.33 2.10 -2.14
N SER A 95 19.28 1.52 -2.85
CA SER A 95 20.07 0.39 -2.40
C SER A 95 21.13 0.88 -1.42
N THR A 96 21.20 0.23 -0.27
CA THR A 96 22.21 0.48 0.76
C THR A 96 23.58 -0.07 0.35
N LYS A 97 23.65 -0.96 -0.65
CA LYS A 97 24.92 -1.59 -1.09
C LYS A 97 25.75 -0.70 -2.02
N ASP A 98 25.10 -0.10 -3.00
CA ASP A 98 25.74 0.62 -4.11
C ASP A 98 25.20 2.03 -4.30
N GLY A 99 24.22 2.46 -3.48
CA GLY A 99 23.64 3.80 -3.54
C GLY A 99 22.69 4.03 -4.72
N GLN A 100 22.42 3.02 -5.55
CA GLN A 100 21.54 3.17 -6.71
C GLN A 100 20.08 3.36 -6.24
N CYS A 101 19.40 4.36 -6.82
CA CYS A 101 17.99 4.62 -6.54
C CYS A 101 17.08 4.17 -7.68
N ILE A 102 15.92 3.62 -7.32
CA ILE A 102 14.85 3.21 -8.23
C ILE A 102 13.63 4.08 -7.93
N PHE A 103 13.04 4.62 -8.99
CA PHE A 103 11.81 5.39 -8.94
C PHE A 103 10.77 4.70 -9.81
N THR A 104 9.65 4.32 -9.21
CA THR A 104 8.61 3.56 -9.90
C THR A 104 7.23 4.00 -9.46
N LYS A 105 6.21 3.52 -10.16
CA LYS A 105 4.81 3.74 -9.83
C LYS A 105 4.11 2.43 -9.55
N ARG A 106 3.28 2.38 -8.52
CA ARG A 106 2.51 1.21 -8.12
C ARG A 106 1.04 1.51 -8.08
N LYS A 107 0.22 0.63 -8.66
CA LYS A 107 -1.23 0.70 -8.53
C LYS A 107 -1.68 -0.16 -7.37
N VAL A 108 -2.52 0.39 -6.51
CA VAL A 108 -3.13 -0.31 -5.38
C VAL A 108 -4.58 0.12 -5.23
N THR A 109 -5.43 -0.76 -4.70
CA THR A 109 -6.84 -0.43 -4.44
C THR A 109 -7.02 -0.09 -2.97
N VAL A 110 -7.44 1.14 -2.69
CA VAL A 110 -7.71 1.62 -1.33
C VAL A 110 -9.15 1.26 -0.95
N GLY A 111 -9.29 0.49 0.14
CA GLY A 111 -10.59 0.07 0.66
C GLY A 111 -11.37 1.23 1.29
N GLY A 112 -12.71 1.17 1.17
CA GLY A 112 -13.66 2.12 1.76
C GLY A 112 -14.01 1.87 3.22
#